data_AF-A0A8T1AUL4-F1
#
_entry.id   AF-A0A8T1AUL4-F1
#
_cell.length_a   1.000
_cell.length_b   1.000
_cell.length_c   1.000
_cell.angle_alpha   90.00
_cell.angle_beta   90.00
_cell.angle_gamma   90.00
#
_symmetry.space_group_name_H-M   'P 1'
#
loop_
_entity.id
_entity.type
_entity.pdbx_description
1 polymer ?
#
loop_
_entity_poly.entity_id
_entity_poly.type
_entity_poly.pdbx_seq_one_letter_code
_entity_poly.pdbx_strand_id
1 'polypeptide(L)' 'MDEATKVATFMKGLRDGPVKTYLFREYPSTLEAAITLAM' A
#
# COMPACT_ATOMS: atom_id res chain seq x y z
N MET A 1 -4.29 7.67 14.12
CA MET A 1 -3.36 7.50 12.98
C MET A 1 -4.08 7.87 11.72
N ASP A 2 -3.52 8.81 10.98
CA ASP A 2 -4.01 9.26 9.68
C ASP A 2 -3.92 8.14 8.63
N GLU A 3 -4.76 8.19 7.60
CA GLU A 3 -4.80 7.20 6.51
C GLU A 3 -3.42 7.04 5.85
N ALA A 4 -2.73 8.16 5.58
CA ALA A 4 -1.40 8.13 5.00
C ALA A 4 -0.40 7.32 5.85
N THR A 5 -0.48 7.43 7.17
CA THR A 5 0.37 6.66 8.11
C THR A 5 0.04 5.18 8.08
N LYS A 6 -1.24 4.81 7.96
CA LYS A 6 -1.67 3.42 7.83
C LYS A 6 -1.20 2.81 6.52
N VAL A 7 -1.37 3.51 5.40
CA VAL A 7 -0.94 3.06 4.07
C VAL A 7 0.59 2.89 4.04
N ALA A 8 1.34 3.86 4.56
CA ALA A 8 2.79 3.78 4.62
C ALA A 8 3.27 2.59 5.48
N THR A 9 2.60 2.31 6.59
CA THR A 9 2.90 1.16 7.45
C THR A 9 2.59 -0.16 6.74
N PHE A 10 1.46 -0.26 6.05
CA PHE A 10 1.08 -1.42 5.26
C PHE A 10 2.10 -1.69 4.14
N MET A 11 2.44 -0.67 3.34
CA MET A 11 3.42 -0.78 2.25
C MET A 11 4.82 -1.15 2.73
N LYS A 12 5.23 -0.65 3.92
CA LYS A 12 6.51 -1.01 4.55
C LYS A 12 6.54 -2.47 5.00
N GLY A 13 5.41 -3.05 5.37
CA GLY A 13 5.28 -4.46 5.76
C GLY A 13 5.30 -5.44 4.58
N LEU A 14 5.20 -4.96 3.35
CA LEU A 14 5.20 -5.81 2.15
C LEU A 14 6.62 -6.28 1.80
N ARG A 15 6.73 -7.56 1.47
CA ARG A 15 7.95 -8.13 0.87
C ARG A 15 8.14 -7.53 -0.53
N ASP A 16 9.39 -7.33 -0.93
CA ASP A 16 9.71 -6.86 -2.27
C ASP A 16 9.19 -7.83 -3.32
N GLY A 17 8.42 -7.30 -4.28
CA GLY A 17 7.67 -8.10 -5.25
C GLY A 17 6.75 -7.22 -6.10
N PRO A 18 6.06 -7.81 -7.08
CA PRO A 18 5.24 -7.07 -8.03
C PRO A 18 4.15 -6.24 -7.35
N VAL A 19 3.54 -6.76 -6.26
CA VAL A 19 2.52 -6.05 -5.47
C VAL A 19 3.05 -4.74 -4.89
N LYS A 20 4.26 -4.75 -4.32
CA LYS A 20 4.90 -3.54 -3.78
C LYS A 20 5.17 -2.53 -4.90
N THR A 21 5.68 -2.98 -6.05
CA THR A 21 5.91 -2.12 -7.23
C THR A 21 4.62 -1.49 -7.76
N TYR A 22 3.52 -2.26 -7.82
CA TYR A 22 2.22 -1.76 -8.24
C TYR A 22 1.69 -0.68 -7.28
N LEU A 23 1.75 -0.94 -5.96
CA LEU A 23 1.32 0.01 -4.94
C LEU A 23 2.16 1.30 -4.92
N PHE A 24 3.47 1.22 -5.18
CA PHE A 24 4.32 2.40 -5.31
C PHE A 24 3.99 3.24 -6.56
N ARG A 25 3.50 2.61 -7.63
CA ARG A 25 3.12 3.30 -8.86
C ARG A 25 1.76 3.97 -8.74
N GLU A 26 0.78 3.30 -8.15
CA GLU A 26 -0.59 3.80 -8.04
C GLU A 26 -0.78 4.76 -6.86
N TYR A 27 0.05 4.60 -5.82
CA TYR A 27 0.09 5.44 -4.63
C TYR A 27 -1.29 5.64 -3.97
N PRO A 28 -1.89 4.55 -3.47
CA PRO A 28 -3.24 4.58 -2.92
C PRO A 28 -3.37 5.56 -1.76
N SER A 29 -4.44 6.35 -1.77
CA SER A 29 -4.70 7.35 -0.73
C SER A 29 -5.36 6.78 0.53
N THR A 30 -5.86 5.53 0.45
CA THR A 30 -6.56 4.85 1.55
C THR A 30 -6.03 3.43 1.75
N LEU A 31 -6.21 2.91 2.96
CA LEU A 31 -5.80 1.54 3.27
C LEU A 31 -6.61 0.50 2.48
N GLU A 32 -7.90 0.74 2.28
CA GLU A 32 -8.75 -0.16 1.48
C GLU A 32 -8.27 -0.26 0.04
N ALA A 33 -7.95 0.86 -0.62
CA ALA A 33 -7.39 0.84 -1.97
C ALA A 33 -6.06 0.08 -2.01
N ALA A 34 -5.20 0.27 -1.00
CA ALA A 34 -3.94 -0.46 -0.89
C ALA A 34 -4.14 -1.97 -0.72
N ILE A 35 -5.18 -2.40 0.00
CA ILE A 35 -5.53 -3.82 0.16
C ILE A 35 -6.10 -4.37 -1.15
N THR A 36 -7.02 -3.66 -1.80
CA THR A 36 -7.61 -4.08 -3.08
C THR A 36 -6.55 -4.27 -4.17
N LEU A 37 -5.54 -3.40 -4.21
CA LEU A 37 -4.43 -3.52 -5.16
C LEU A 37 -3.44 -4.63 -4.82
N ALA A 38 -3.45 -5.12 -3.58
CA ALA A 38 -2.57 -6.18 -3.11
C ALA A 38 -3.17 -7.59 -3.23
N MET A 39 -4.47 -7.70 -3.53
CA MET A 39 -5.23 -8.96 -3.62
C MET A 39 -5.34 -9.51 -5.04
#